data_AF-A0A3P6E9G0-F1
#
_entry.id   AF-A0A3P6E9G0-F1
#
_cell.length_a   1.000
_cell.length_b   1.000
_cell.length_c   1.000
_cell.angle_alpha   90.00
_cell.angle_beta   90.00
_cell.angle_gamma   90.00
#
_symmetry.space_group_name_H-M   'P 1'
#
loop_
_entity.id
_entity.type
_entity.pdbx_description
1 polymer ?
#
loop_
_entity_poly.entity_id
_entity_poly.type
_entity_poly.pdbx_seq_one_letter_code
_entity_poly.pdbx_strand_id
1 'polypeptide(L)' 'MLQLSACQVFGTDCKDLVSMIQDPGAWLNFSTELGELHKFKSRFPEFSIVFIPRN' A
#
# COMPACT_ATOMS: atom_id res chain seq x y z
N MET A 1 -10.88 -11.39 -23.11
CA MET A 1 -10.91 -10.42 -21.99
C MET A 1 -9.90 -10.90 -20.96
N LEU A 2 -8.85 -10.13 -20.72
CA LEU A 2 -7.96 -10.41 -19.59
C LEU A 2 -8.76 -10.14 -18.32
N GLN A 3 -9.14 -11.19 -17.62
CA GLN A 3 -9.73 -11.09 -16.29
C GLN A 3 -8.61 -10.64 -15.36
N LEU A 4 -8.33 -9.34 -15.34
CA LEU A 4 -7.51 -8.72 -14.31
C LEU A 4 -8.21 -9.06 -12.99
N SER A 5 -7.54 -9.87 -12.17
CA SER A 5 -7.89 -10.05 -10.77
C SER A 5 -8.20 -8.67 -10.19
N ALA A 6 -9.43 -8.46 -9.73
CA ALA A 6 -9.84 -7.20 -9.14
C ALA A 6 -9.04 -6.87 -7.86
N CYS A 7 -8.37 -7.88 -7.29
CA CYS A 7 -7.44 -7.78 -6.19
C CYS A 7 -6.00 -7.66 -6.68
N GLN A 8 -5.37 -6.53 -6.35
CA GLN A 8 -3.95 -6.31 -6.56
C GLN A 8 -3.21 -6.42 -5.21
N VAL A 9 -2.32 -7.39 -5.11
CA VAL A 9 -1.45 -7.59 -3.94
C VAL A 9 -0.04 -7.17 -4.31
N PHE A 10 0.57 -6.34 -3.47
CA PHE A 10 1.94 -5.87 -3.58
C PHE A 10 2.76 -6.40 -2.40
N GLY A 11 4.01 -6.80 -2.65
CA GLY A 11 4.96 -7.18 -1.62
C GLY A 11 5.95 -6.05 -1.32
N THR A 12 6.28 -5.86 -0.04
CA THR A 12 7.36 -4.94 0.37
C THR A 12 8.18 -5.56 1.50
N ASP A 13 9.48 -5.32 1.51
CA ASP A 13 10.36 -5.64 2.64
C ASP A 13 10.44 -4.50 3.66
N CYS A 14 9.71 -3.41 3.44
CA CYS A 14 9.67 -2.26 4.34
C CYS A 14 8.51 -2.43 5.33
N LYS A 15 8.84 -2.85 6.55
CA LYS A 15 7.84 -3.00 7.63
C LYS A 15 7.20 -1.67 8.02
N ASP A 16 7.94 -0.57 7.91
CA ASP A 16 7.43 0.76 8.20
C ASP A 16 6.37 1.18 7.17
N LEU A 17 6.54 0.84 5.89
CA LEU A 17 5.52 1.11 4.87
C LEU A 17 4.19 0.41 5.18
N VAL A 18 4.24 -0.84 5.65
CA VAL A 18 3.02 -1.56 6.09
C VAL A 18 2.37 -0.83 7.26
N SER A 19 3.17 -0.36 8.23
CA SER A 19 2.70 0.38 9.40
C SER A 19 2.10 1.74 9.02
N MET A 20 2.73 2.47 8.10
CA MET A 20 2.24 3.76 7.59
C MET A 20 0.88 3.66 6.92
N ILE A 21 0.60 2.53 6.25
CA ILE A 21 -0.70 2.31 5.60
C ILE A 21 -1.79 1.95 6.61
N GLN A 22 -1.43 1.25 7.69
CA GLN A 22 -2.36 0.85 8.75
C GLN A 22 -2.74 2.02 9.66
N ASP A 23 -1.76 2.88 10.00
CA ASP A 23 -1.99 4.07 10.82
C ASP A 23 -1.25 5.28 10.21
N PRO A 24 -1.80 5.90 9.15
CA PRO A 24 -1.16 7.06 8.51
C PRO A 24 -1.08 8.29 9.44
N GLY A 25 -1.90 8.35 10.50
CA GLY A 25 -1.91 9.46 11.46
C GLY A 25 -0.64 9.53 12.31
N ALA A 26 0.01 8.39 12.55
CA ALA A 26 1.29 8.33 13.26
C ALA A 26 2.49 8.83 12.42
N TRP A 27 2.31 9.08 11.12
CA TRP A 27 3.40 9.37 10.17
C TRP A 27 3.21 10.71 9.44
N LEU A 28 2.93 11.77 10.20
CA LEU A 28 2.67 13.12 9.65
C LEU A 28 3.77 13.64 8.71
N ASN A 29 5.03 13.26 8.95
CA ASN A 29 6.16 13.62 8.10
C ASN A 29 6.07 13.07 6.67
N PHE A 30 5.25 12.04 6.45
CA PHE A 30 5.00 11.39 5.15
C PHE A 30 3.59 11.67 4.62
N SER A 31 2.92 12.70 5.14
CA SER A 31 1.52 13.01 4.79
C SER A 31 1.30 13.22 3.28
N THR A 32 2.29 13.78 2.58
CA THR A 32 2.21 13.99 1.12
C THR A 32 2.26 12.66 0.37
N GLU A 33 3.25 11.82 0.68
CA GLU A 33 3.46 10.52 0.06
C GLU A 33 2.29 9.57 0.36
N LEU A 34 1.78 9.59 1.59
CA LEU A 34 0.60 8.80 1.98
C LEU A 34 -0.67 9.28 1.27
N GLY A 35 -0.79 10.58 1.01
CA GLY A 35 -1.87 11.13 0.18
C GLY A 35 -1.82 10.60 -1.27
N GLU A 36 -0.64 10.59 -1.90
CA GLU A 36 -0.47 10.03 -3.24
C GLU A 36 -0.69 8.50 -3.27
N LEU A 37 -0.20 7.78 -2.26
CA LEU A 37 -0.45 6.35 -2.13
C LEU A 37 -1.95 6.07 -1.99
N HIS A 38 -2.70 6.87 -1.23
CA HIS A 38 -4.14 6.72 -1.10
C HIS A 38 -4.87 6.92 -2.45
N LYS A 39 -4.48 7.93 -3.24
CA LYS A 39 -5.00 8.14 -4.61
C LYS A 39 -4.66 7.00 -5.55
N PHE A 40 -3.51 6.36 -5.37
CA PHE A 40 -3.14 5.18 -6.14
C PHE A 40 -3.99 3.97 -5.75
N LYS A 41 -4.17 3.74 -4.43
CA LYS A 41 -5.02 2.66 -3.88
C LYS A 41 -6.45 2.72 -4.41
N SER A 42 -7.04 3.91 -4.52
CA SER A 42 -8.43 4.07 -4.99
C SER A 42 -8.66 3.70 -6.46
N ARG A 43 -7.59 3.47 -7.24
CA ARG A 43 -7.69 2.99 -8.64
C ARG A 43 -7.93 1.49 -8.73
N PHE A 44 -7.82 0.75 -7.63
CA PHE A 44 -8.01 -0.70 -7.58
C PHE A 44 -9.29 -1.03 -6.80
N PRO A 45 -10.12 -1.96 -7.28
CA PRO A 45 -11.29 -2.44 -6.54
C PRO A 45 -10.91 -3.07 -5.20
N GLU A 46 -9.78 -3.78 -5.18
CA GLU A 46 -9.20 -4.38 -3.99
C GLU A 46 -7.67 -4.25 -4.02
N PHE A 47 -7.08 -3.82 -2.91
CA PHE A 47 -5.67 -3.48 -2.79
C PHE A 47 -5.10 -4.00 -1.48
N SER A 48 -3.94 -4.65 -1.53
CA SER A 48 -3.18 -5.06 -0.34
C SER A 48 -1.68 -4.85 -0.52
N ILE A 49 -0.99 -4.40 0.54
CA ILE A 49 0.47 -4.41 0.64
C ILE A 49 0.84 -5.33 1.81
N VAL A 50 1.67 -6.35 1.56
CA VAL A 50 2.11 -7.32 2.56
C VAL A 50 3.63 -7.26 2.75
N PHE A 51 4.07 -7.54 3.99
CA PHE A 51 5.48 -7.63 4.31
C PHE A 51 6.08 -8.94 3.77
N ILE A 52 7.21 -8.85 3.07
CA ILE A 52 8.00 -9.98 2.57
C ILE A 52 9.45 -9.78 3.05
N PRO A 53 10.00 -10.66 3.90
CA PRO A 53 11.39 -10.55 4.37
C PRO A 53 12.41 -10.55 3.22
N ARG A 54 13.51 -9.81 3.37
CA ARG A 54 14.70 -10.02 2.54
C ARG A 54 15.44 -11.28 2.98
N ASN A 55 15.91 -12.07 2.01
CA ASN A 55 16.85 -13.16 2.24
C ASN A 55 18.27 -12.63 2.48
#